data_AF-A0A517QEV1-F1
#
_entry.id   AF-A0A517QEV1-F1
#
_cell.length_a   1.000
_cell.length_b   1.000
_cell.length_c   1.000
_cell.angle_alpha   90.00
_cell.angle_beta   90.00
_cell.angle_gamma   90.00
#
_symmetry.space_group_name_H-M   'P 1'
#
loop_
_entity.id
_entity.type
_entity.pdbx_description
1 polymer ?
#
loop_
_entity_poly.entity_id
_entity_poly.type
_entity_poly.pdbx_seq_one_letter_code
_entity_poly.pdbx_strand_id
1 'polypeptide(L)'
;MQTTESVAKRALCIGLMAMRAQAENGISYEEGEESEHFRQFGAGLLKWAERFEISRLLSAAELELHNQPLGEWEYGTIFETFWRIEALKALLWSIGLIEEMPSYFSVGNPNAAYSLVPINQPPEEFLGKAKLRSEDVIKAERHQAQFLNWRARTEVLRLQGVAPPPGDSYEATVRRALHGIEQEGINVDHDGVDLLIDGQRLIDLEGETKGNIASICYERQLALEWVCADEEADWDRTKCNT
;
A
#
# COMPACT_ATOMS: atom_id res chain seq x y z
N MET A 1 -1.01 4.00 -18.75
CA MET A 1 -0.90 2.85 -17.83
C MET A 1 0.53 2.35 -17.83
N GLN A 2 1.05 1.94 -16.68
CA GLN A 2 2.38 1.35 -16.54
C GLN A 2 2.50 -0.01 -17.25
N THR A 3 3.70 -0.36 -17.67
CA THR A 3 3.98 -1.67 -18.30
C THR A 3 4.13 -2.77 -17.24
N THR A 4 3.96 -4.05 -17.65
CA THR A 4 4.22 -5.20 -16.76
C THR A 4 5.61 -5.14 -16.12
N GLU A 5 6.63 -4.78 -16.90
CA GLU A 5 8.00 -4.69 -16.42
C GLU A 5 8.17 -3.57 -15.39
N SER A 6 7.59 -2.38 -15.64
CA SER A 6 7.60 -1.26 -14.70
C SER A 6 6.94 -1.65 -13.38
N VAL A 7 5.77 -2.28 -13.42
CA VAL A 7 5.04 -2.68 -12.20
C VAL A 7 5.79 -3.76 -11.42
N ALA A 8 6.38 -4.74 -12.10
CA ALA A 8 7.20 -5.76 -11.45
C ALA A 8 8.45 -5.17 -10.80
N LYS A 9 9.17 -4.28 -11.48
CA LYS A 9 10.32 -3.57 -10.89
C LYS A 9 9.92 -2.72 -9.69
N ARG A 10 8.77 -2.03 -9.75
CA ARG A 10 8.25 -1.27 -8.61
C ARG A 10 7.93 -2.18 -7.43
N ALA A 11 7.37 -3.36 -7.66
CA ALA A 11 7.15 -4.35 -6.60
C ALA A 11 8.46 -4.79 -5.92
N LEU A 12 9.56 -4.93 -6.66
CA LEU A 12 10.89 -5.19 -6.06
C LEU A 12 11.35 -4.05 -5.15
N CYS A 13 11.21 -2.80 -5.61
CA CYS A 13 11.56 -1.59 -4.85
C CYS A 13 10.74 -1.46 -3.57
N ILE A 14 9.41 -1.57 -3.69
CA ILE A 14 8.49 -1.45 -2.56
C ILE A 14 8.69 -2.61 -1.56
N GLY A 15 8.92 -3.83 -2.06
CA GLY A 15 9.28 -4.96 -1.22
C GLY A 15 10.57 -4.73 -0.43
N LEU A 16 11.62 -4.25 -1.10
CA LEU A 16 12.88 -3.89 -0.46
C LEU A 16 12.67 -2.87 0.67
N MET A 17 11.95 -1.79 0.40
CA MET A 17 11.75 -0.70 1.36
C MET A 17 10.87 -1.13 2.54
N ALA A 18 9.79 -1.89 2.30
CA ALA A 18 8.92 -2.40 3.37
C ALA A 18 9.66 -3.39 4.29
N MET A 19 10.43 -4.33 3.71
CA MET A 19 11.25 -5.25 4.51
C MET A 19 12.41 -4.54 5.21
N ARG A 20 12.96 -3.48 4.60
CA ARG A 20 13.94 -2.65 5.28
C ARG A 20 13.32 -1.93 6.47
N ALA A 21 12.12 -1.38 6.35
CA ALA A 21 11.42 -0.78 7.49
C ALA A 21 11.24 -1.78 8.64
N GLN A 22 10.95 -3.05 8.35
CA GLN A 22 10.91 -4.11 9.37
C GLN A 22 12.28 -4.34 10.03
N ALA A 23 13.36 -4.35 9.26
CA ALA A 23 14.71 -4.44 9.80
C ALA A 23 15.02 -3.25 10.72
N GLU A 24 14.74 -2.03 10.27
CA GLU A 24 14.95 -0.79 11.03
C GLU A 24 14.14 -0.80 12.33
N ASN A 25 12.87 -1.23 12.28
CA ASN A 25 12.03 -1.38 13.46
C ASN A 25 12.65 -2.35 14.49
N GLY A 26 13.06 -3.54 14.05
CA GLY A 26 13.68 -4.51 14.94
C GLY A 26 15.03 -4.06 15.50
N ILE A 27 15.81 -3.28 14.73
CA ILE A 27 17.06 -2.69 15.21
C ILE A 27 16.80 -1.66 16.33
N SER A 28 15.78 -0.82 16.16
CA SER A 28 15.46 0.27 17.10
C SER A 28 14.79 -0.19 18.38
N TYR A 29 14.03 -1.29 18.35
CA TYR A 29 13.16 -1.69 19.46
C TYR A 29 13.53 -3.01 20.13
N GLU A 30 14.28 -3.89 19.48
CA GLU A 30 14.78 -5.11 20.11
C GLU A 30 16.17 -4.91 20.73
N GLU A 31 16.55 -5.81 21.63
CA GLU A 31 17.83 -5.78 22.33
C GLU A 31 18.65 -7.05 22.10
N GLY A 32 19.97 -6.97 22.30
CA GLY A 32 20.87 -8.13 22.27
C GLY A 32 20.91 -8.85 20.91
N GLU A 33 20.73 -10.18 20.95
CA GLU A 33 20.83 -11.04 19.76
C GLU A 33 19.73 -10.76 18.73
N GLU A 34 18.54 -10.31 19.16
CA GLU A 34 17.42 -10.02 18.26
C GLU A 34 17.68 -8.77 17.41
N SER A 35 18.16 -7.68 18.03
CA SER A 35 18.59 -6.48 17.31
C SER A 35 19.67 -6.79 16.26
N GLU A 36 20.65 -7.62 16.63
CA GLU A 36 21.72 -8.03 15.72
C GLU A 36 21.19 -8.91 14.56
N HIS A 37 20.20 -9.77 14.81
CA HIS A 37 19.52 -10.51 13.76
C HIS A 37 18.88 -9.57 12.72
N PHE A 38 18.20 -8.51 13.17
CA PHE A 38 17.64 -7.51 12.27
C PHE A 38 18.69 -6.68 11.54
N ARG A 39 19.85 -6.37 12.18
CA ARG A 39 20.99 -5.76 11.47
C ARG A 39 21.52 -6.64 10.35
N GLN A 40 21.65 -7.94 10.60
CA GLN A 40 22.10 -8.90 9.59
C GLN A 40 21.08 -9.04 8.45
N PHE A 41 19.80 -9.08 8.78
CA PHE A 41 18.72 -9.08 7.80
C PHE A 41 18.76 -7.83 6.92
N GLY A 42 18.80 -6.64 7.53
CA GLY A 42 18.92 -5.35 6.83
C GLY A 42 20.16 -5.27 5.94
N ALA A 43 21.31 -5.73 6.43
CA ALA A 43 22.54 -5.76 5.64
C ALA A 43 22.44 -6.73 4.45
N GLY A 44 21.70 -7.83 4.60
CA GLY A 44 21.36 -8.74 3.51
C GLY A 44 20.54 -8.05 2.41
N LEU A 45 19.52 -7.28 2.80
CA LEU A 45 18.70 -6.50 1.87
C LEU A 45 19.52 -5.49 1.06
N LEU A 46 20.44 -4.75 1.70
CA LEU A 46 21.32 -3.80 1.02
C LEU A 46 22.24 -4.50 0.00
N LYS A 47 22.86 -5.62 0.39
CA LYS A 47 23.72 -6.41 -0.50
C LYS A 47 22.95 -6.98 -1.68
N TRP A 48 21.73 -7.46 -1.46
CA TRP A 48 20.86 -7.95 -2.52
C TRP A 48 20.52 -6.84 -3.50
N ALA A 49 20.14 -5.66 -3.00
CA ALA A 49 19.78 -4.52 -3.82
C ALA A 49 20.96 -4.01 -4.68
N GLU A 50 22.17 -3.98 -4.11
CA GLU A 50 23.40 -3.65 -4.84
C GLU A 50 23.73 -4.71 -5.90
N ARG A 51 23.75 -5.99 -5.52
CA ARG A 51 24.14 -7.10 -6.39
C ARG A 51 23.29 -7.20 -7.65
N PHE A 52 21.99 -6.97 -7.53
CA PHE A 52 21.03 -7.07 -8.64
C PHE A 52 20.59 -5.70 -9.16
N GLU A 53 21.32 -4.63 -8.82
CA GLU A 53 21.09 -3.25 -9.25
C GLU A 53 19.67 -2.71 -8.96
N ILE A 54 18.98 -3.26 -7.96
CA ILE A 54 17.64 -2.83 -7.54
C ILE A 54 17.66 -1.39 -7.04
N SER A 55 18.77 -0.96 -6.40
CA SER A 55 18.91 0.42 -5.91
C SER A 55 18.82 1.47 -7.03
N ARG A 56 19.12 1.11 -8.29
CA ARG A 56 18.96 2.00 -9.45
C ARG A 56 17.50 2.18 -9.90
N LEU A 57 16.61 1.34 -9.40
CA LEU A 57 15.19 1.35 -9.72
C LEU A 57 14.37 2.12 -8.67
N LEU A 58 14.95 2.40 -7.51
CA LEU A 58 14.31 3.18 -6.45
C LEU A 58 13.96 4.58 -6.95
N SER A 59 12.86 5.12 -6.43
CA SER A 59 12.54 6.53 -6.62
C SER A 59 13.56 7.43 -5.91
N ALA A 60 13.49 8.75 -6.11
CA ALA A 60 14.45 9.65 -5.50
C ALA A 60 14.35 9.63 -3.97
N ALA A 61 13.12 9.67 -3.44
CA ALA A 61 12.88 9.60 -2.00
C ALA A 61 13.27 8.22 -1.42
N GLU A 62 12.95 7.14 -2.13
CA GLU A 62 13.32 5.79 -1.71
C GLU A 62 14.85 5.60 -1.69
N LEU A 63 15.57 6.14 -2.68
CA LEU A 63 17.02 6.06 -2.76
C LEU A 63 17.71 6.87 -1.66
N GLU A 64 17.22 8.07 -1.37
CA GLU A 64 17.72 8.88 -0.25
C GLU A 64 17.62 8.09 1.06
N LEU A 65 16.44 7.52 1.32
CA LEU A 65 16.18 6.72 2.50
C LEU A 65 17.02 5.42 2.50
N HIS A 66 17.14 4.76 1.33
CA HIS A 66 17.95 3.56 1.10
C HIS A 66 19.43 3.76 1.46
N ASN A 67 19.96 4.96 1.23
CA ASN A 67 21.37 5.28 1.49
C ASN A 67 21.68 5.64 2.95
N GLN A 68 20.66 5.82 3.80
CA GLN A 68 20.90 6.04 5.23
C GLN A 68 21.49 4.78 5.88
N PRO A 69 22.36 4.90 6.90
CA PRO A 69 22.87 3.75 7.64
C PRO A 69 21.75 2.96 8.35
N LEU A 70 21.97 1.67 8.57
CA LEU A 70 21.01 0.81 9.29
C LEU A 70 20.91 1.18 10.77
N GLY A 71 19.69 1.36 11.25
CA GLY A 71 19.33 1.77 12.60
C GLY A 71 19.20 3.28 12.79
N GLU A 72 19.33 4.06 11.72
CA GLU A 72 19.27 5.54 11.77
C GLU A 72 17.93 6.09 11.25
N TRP A 73 17.00 5.24 10.78
CA TRP A 73 15.68 5.72 10.38
C TRP A 73 14.91 6.23 11.59
N GLU A 74 14.30 7.41 11.46
CA GLU A 74 13.40 7.94 12.47
C GLU A 74 12.13 7.08 12.58
N TYR A 75 11.54 7.03 13.79
CA TYR A 75 10.34 6.23 14.05
C TYR A 75 9.19 6.53 13.08
N GLY A 76 8.93 7.81 12.77
CA GLY A 76 7.89 8.19 11.82
C GLY A 76 8.14 7.59 10.44
N THR A 77 9.38 7.66 9.96
CA THR A 77 9.81 7.10 8.68
C THR A 77 9.69 5.58 8.64
N ILE A 78 10.06 4.89 9.73
CA ILE A 78 9.87 3.44 9.87
C ILE A 78 8.38 3.11 9.76
N PHE A 79 7.53 3.82 10.52
CA PHE A 79 6.09 3.59 10.55
C PHE A 79 5.43 3.83 9.18
N GLU A 80 5.73 4.94 8.52
CA GLU A 80 5.21 5.25 7.18
C GLU A 80 5.70 4.25 6.13
N THR A 81 6.98 3.88 6.16
CA THR A 81 7.55 2.94 5.19
C THR A 81 7.06 1.51 5.42
N PHE A 82 6.74 1.13 6.65
CA PHE A 82 6.16 -0.18 6.96
C PHE A 82 4.83 -0.40 6.24
N TRP A 83 3.98 0.63 6.14
CA TRP A 83 2.69 0.55 5.45
C TRP A 83 2.80 0.28 3.94
N ARG A 84 3.98 0.47 3.33
CA ARG A 84 4.26 0.13 1.93
C ARG A 84 4.01 -1.33 1.59
N ILE A 85 3.90 -2.22 2.60
CA ILE A 85 3.43 -3.59 2.39
C ILE A 85 2.05 -3.67 1.74
N GLU A 86 1.16 -2.71 1.98
CA GLU A 86 -0.17 -2.68 1.36
C GLU A 86 -0.09 -2.24 -0.10
N ALA A 87 0.80 -1.29 -0.42
CA ALA A 87 1.14 -0.96 -1.80
C ALA A 87 1.76 -2.16 -2.53
N LEU A 88 2.65 -2.92 -1.87
CA LEU A 88 3.25 -4.14 -2.41
C LEU A 88 2.18 -5.17 -2.80
N LYS A 89 1.21 -5.41 -1.91
CA LYS A 89 0.11 -6.35 -2.20
C LYS A 89 -0.67 -5.94 -3.45
N ALA A 90 -0.99 -4.65 -3.58
CA ALA A 90 -1.68 -4.14 -4.77
C ALA A 90 -0.83 -4.28 -6.05
N LEU A 91 0.49 -4.05 -5.97
CA LEU A 91 1.40 -4.25 -7.11
C LEU A 91 1.53 -5.73 -7.49
N LEU A 92 1.71 -6.64 -6.53
CA LEU A 92 1.78 -8.09 -6.75
C LEU A 92 0.44 -8.64 -7.29
N TRP A 93 -0.68 -8.12 -6.79
CA TRP A 93 -1.99 -8.34 -7.37
C TRP A 93 -2.11 -7.67 -8.74
N SER A 94 -1.43 -6.59 -9.08
CA SER A 94 -1.54 -6.05 -10.45
C SER A 94 -0.87 -6.98 -11.47
N ILE A 95 0.19 -7.69 -11.08
CA ILE A 95 1.03 -8.52 -11.99
C ILE A 95 0.79 -10.04 -11.88
N GLY A 96 -0.35 -10.48 -11.35
CA GLY A 96 -0.71 -11.91 -11.39
C GLY A 96 -0.07 -12.79 -10.32
N LEU A 97 0.72 -12.24 -9.40
CA LEU A 97 1.42 -13.05 -8.37
C LEU A 97 0.59 -13.28 -7.11
N ILE A 98 -0.37 -12.39 -6.85
CA ILE A 98 -1.47 -12.61 -5.92
C ILE A 98 -2.74 -12.79 -6.77
N GLU A 99 -3.52 -13.84 -6.50
CA GLU A 99 -4.72 -14.21 -7.27
C GLU A 99 -5.92 -13.30 -6.98
N GLU A 100 -6.16 -12.99 -5.71
CA GLU A 100 -7.28 -12.15 -5.25
C GLU A 100 -6.75 -10.99 -4.42
N MET A 101 -7.34 -9.79 -4.56
CA MET A 101 -6.91 -8.66 -3.75
C MET A 101 -7.17 -9.01 -2.27
N PRO A 102 -6.17 -8.90 -1.38
CA PRO A 102 -6.39 -9.20 0.03
C PRO A 102 -7.49 -8.33 0.62
N SER A 103 -8.16 -8.80 1.68
CA SER A 103 -9.19 -8.00 2.35
C SER A 103 -8.66 -6.62 2.78
N TYR A 104 -9.54 -5.61 2.73
CA TYR A 104 -9.27 -4.28 3.25
C TYR A 104 -9.48 -4.18 4.77
N PHE A 105 -10.10 -5.19 5.40
CA PHE A 105 -10.43 -5.20 6.83
C PHE A 105 -9.21 -5.34 7.73
N SER A 106 -8.19 -6.07 7.27
CA SER A 106 -7.01 -6.37 8.09
C SER A 106 -5.72 -6.37 7.28
N VAL A 107 -4.61 -6.08 7.96
CA VAL A 107 -3.25 -6.17 7.41
C VAL A 107 -2.90 -7.61 7.01
N GLY A 108 -3.62 -8.62 7.52
CA GLY A 108 -3.31 -10.02 7.24
C GLY A 108 -1.88 -10.40 7.65
N ASN A 109 -1.27 -11.35 6.94
CA ASN A 109 0.12 -11.76 7.16
C ASN A 109 1.07 -11.08 6.16
N PRO A 110 1.90 -10.10 6.57
CA PRO A 110 2.89 -9.46 5.70
C PRO A 110 3.85 -10.44 5.02
N ASN A 111 4.23 -11.52 5.72
CA ASN A 111 5.20 -12.50 5.22
C ASN A 111 4.70 -13.23 3.97
N ALA A 112 3.38 -13.37 3.80
CA ALA A 112 2.82 -13.95 2.58
C ALA A 112 3.19 -13.11 1.34
N ALA A 113 3.11 -11.77 1.43
CA ALA A 113 3.50 -10.89 0.35
C ALA A 113 5.03 -10.80 0.21
N TYR A 114 5.78 -10.72 1.31
CA TYR A 114 7.25 -10.70 1.28
C TYR A 114 7.85 -11.94 0.62
N SER A 115 7.25 -13.12 0.86
CA SER A 115 7.73 -14.38 0.26
C SER A 115 7.64 -14.43 -1.27
N LEU A 116 6.84 -13.54 -1.88
CA LEU A 116 6.72 -13.44 -3.33
C LEU A 116 7.82 -12.56 -3.95
N VAL A 117 8.53 -11.77 -3.15
CA VAL A 117 9.67 -10.96 -3.58
C VAL A 117 10.94 -11.81 -3.46
N PRO A 118 11.78 -11.90 -4.51
CA PRO A 118 12.93 -12.80 -4.56
C PRO A 118 14.14 -12.25 -3.77
N ILE A 119 13.95 -11.93 -2.49
CA ILE A 119 15.02 -11.43 -1.63
C ILE A 119 16.14 -12.47 -1.52
N ASN A 120 17.38 -11.99 -1.65
CA ASN A 120 18.60 -12.81 -1.73
C ASN A 120 18.65 -13.76 -2.95
N GLN A 121 17.74 -13.60 -3.91
CA GLN A 121 17.68 -14.38 -5.14
C GLN A 121 17.73 -13.48 -6.39
N PRO A 122 18.16 -14.00 -7.55
CA PRO A 122 18.10 -13.25 -8.81
C PRO A 122 16.64 -12.89 -9.19
N PRO A 123 16.36 -11.63 -9.60
CA PRO A 123 14.99 -11.18 -9.86
C PRO A 123 14.43 -11.65 -11.22
N GLU A 124 15.22 -12.25 -12.10
CA GLU A 124 14.82 -12.57 -13.48
C GLU A 124 13.65 -13.54 -13.54
N GLU A 125 13.60 -14.53 -12.63
CA GLU A 125 12.48 -15.47 -12.55
C GLU A 125 11.19 -14.77 -12.09
N PHE A 126 11.30 -13.86 -11.12
CA PHE A 126 10.18 -13.04 -10.66
C PHE A 126 9.64 -12.16 -11.81
N LEU A 127 10.54 -11.47 -12.52
CA LEU A 127 10.18 -10.63 -13.67
C LEU A 127 9.54 -11.45 -14.79
N GLY A 128 10.02 -12.67 -15.05
CA GLY A 128 9.48 -13.57 -16.06
C GLY A 128 8.10 -14.16 -15.73
N LYS A 129 7.73 -14.23 -14.44
CA LYS A 129 6.40 -14.69 -13.99
C LYS A 129 5.36 -13.58 -14.01
N ALA A 130 5.78 -12.31 -13.96
CA ALA A 130 4.90 -11.16 -13.91
C ALA A 130 4.00 -11.07 -15.16
N LYS A 131 2.69 -10.93 -14.94
CA LYS A 131 1.69 -10.71 -15.99
C LYS A 131 0.70 -9.67 -15.53
N LEU A 132 0.78 -8.47 -16.09
CA LEU A 132 -0.16 -7.41 -15.77
C LEU A 132 -1.59 -7.83 -16.10
N ARG A 133 -2.50 -7.66 -15.14
CA ARG A 133 -3.94 -7.83 -15.35
C ARG A 133 -4.44 -6.83 -16.40
N SER A 134 -5.59 -7.11 -17.01
CA SER A 134 -6.18 -6.20 -17.98
C SER A 134 -6.50 -4.85 -17.36
N GLU A 135 -6.38 -3.79 -18.16
CA GLU A 135 -6.63 -2.41 -17.74
C GLU A 135 -7.98 -2.23 -17.05
N ASP A 136 -9.05 -2.84 -17.58
CA ASP A 136 -10.40 -2.74 -16.99
C ASP A 136 -10.47 -3.32 -15.56
N VAL A 137 -9.75 -4.41 -15.30
CA VAL A 137 -9.71 -5.06 -13.98
C VAL A 137 -8.95 -4.19 -12.99
N ILE A 138 -7.80 -3.62 -13.41
CA ILE A 138 -7.00 -2.74 -12.55
C ILE A 138 -7.75 -1.43 -12.27
N LYS A 139 -8.43 -0.87 -13.27
CA LYS A 139 -9.24 0.35 -13.10
C LYS A 139 -10.43 0.13 -12.18
N ALA A 140 -11.10 -1.02 -12.28
CA ALA A 140 -12.20 -1.37 -11.38
C ALA A 140 -11.72 -1.46 -9.92
N GLU A 141 -10.61 -2.15 -9.67
CA GLU A 141 -10.01 -2.24 -8.33
C GLU A 141 -9.53 -0.88 -7.82
N ARG A 142 -8.94 -0.06 -8.70
CA ARG A 142 -8.55 1.32 -8.36
C ARG A 142 -9.76 2.15 -7.92
N HIS A 143 -10.88 2.08 -8.62
CA HIS A 143 -12.11 2.80 -8.25
C HIS A 143 -12.66 2.31 -6.90
N GLN A 144 -12.63 1.00 -6.65
CA GLN A 144 -12.96 0.43 -5.34
C GLN A 144 -12.05 0.98 -4.23
N ALA A 145 -10.73 0.94 -4.43
CA ALA A 145 -9.74 1.45 -3.47
C ALA A 145 -9.91 2.96 -3.22
N GLN A 146 -10.18 3.73 -4.27
CA GLN A 146 -10.45 5.17 -4.18
C GLN A 146 -11.67 5.46 -3.31
N PHE A 147 -12.77 4.74 -3.53
CA PHE A 147 -14.00 4.95 -2.78
C PHE A 147 -13.85 4.56 -1.30
N LEU A 148 -13.16 3.44 -1.03
CA LEU A 148 -12.84 2.99 0.33
C LEU A 148 -11.92 4.00 1.05
N ASN A 149 -10.90 4.53 0.37
CA ASN A 149 -10.00 5.54 0.94
C ASN A 149 -10.73 6.85 1.21
N TRP A 150 -11.54 7.33 0.26
CA TRP A 150 -12.40 8.50 0.47
C TRP A 150 -13.26 8.36 1.72
N ARG A 151 -13.91 7.20 1.90
CA ARG A 151 -14.79 6.97 3.05
C ARG A 151 -14.01 6.91 4.37
N ALA A 152 -12.86 6.23 4.38
CA ALA A 152 -11.98 6.16 5.55
C ALA A 152 -11.47 7.55 5.95
N ARG A 153 -11.01 8.36 4.99
CA ARG A 153 -10.58 9.75 5.24
C ARG A 153 -11.70 10.64 5.73
N THR A 154 -12.90 10.49 5.16
CA THR A 154 -14.10 11.20 5.61
C THR A 154 -14.41 10.89 7.08
N GLU A 155 -14.24 9.64 7.51
CA GLU A 155 -14.38 9.26 8.93
C GLU A 155 -13.32 9.89 9.82
N VAL A 156 -12.06 9.90 9.38
CA VAL A 156 -10.95 10.53 10.14
C VAL A 156 -11.25 12.00 10.36
N LEU A 157 -11.69 12.74 9.34
CA LEU A 157 -12.08 14.15 9.47
C LEU A 157 -13.20 14.35 10.49
N ARG A 158 -14.23 13.47 10.46
CA ARG A 158 -15.33 13.49 11.43
C ARG A 158 -14.83 13.28 12.85
N LEU A 159 -13.95 12.30 13.06
CA LEU A 159 -13.38 11.99 14.38
C LEU A 159 -12.46 13.10 14.90
N GLN A 160 -11.80 13.84 14.01
CA GLN A 160 -11.01 15.03 14.34
C GLN A 160 -11.87 16.27 14.64
N GLY A 161 -13.19 16.18 14.52
CA GLY A 161 -14.11 17.30 14.77
C GLY A 161 -14.07 18.37 13.68
N VAL A 162 -13.58 18.04 12.48
CA VAL A 162 -13.63 18.95 11.33
C VAL A 162 -15.10 19.15 10.95
N ALA A 163 -15.52 20.40 10.79
CA ALA A 163 -16.90 20.69 10.39
C ALA A 163 -17.10 20.34 8.90
N PRO A 164 -18.23 19.71 8.53
CA PRO A 164 -18.59 19.56 7.12
C PRO A 164 -18.87 20.94 6.49
N PRO A 165 -18.91 21.04 5.15
CA PRO A 165 -19.29 22.26 4.46
C PRO A 165 -20.61 22.86 4.98
N PRO A 166 -20.79 24.20 4.96
CA PRO A 166 -22.00 24.83 5.45
C PRO A 166 -23.27 24.28 4.79
N GLY A 167 -24.23 23.85 5.60
CA GLY A 167 -25.49 23.26 5.12
C GLY A 167 -25.43 21.77 4.82
N ASP A 168 -24.31 21.10 5.12
CA ASP A 168 -24.13 19.66 4.88
C ASP A 168 -23.91 18.87 6.18
N SER A 169 -23.94 17.54 6.07
CA SER A 169 -23.52 16.62 7.14
C SER A 169 -22.70 15.48 6.57
N TYR A 170 -21.86 14.86 7.42
CA TYR A 170 -21.14 13.64 7.04
C TYR A 170 -22.08 12.53 6.60
N GLU A 171 -23.19 12.33 7.31
CA GLU A 171 -24.22 11.33 6.96
C GLU A 171 -24.84 11.63 5.59
N ALA A 172 -25.19 12.89 5.30
CA ALA A 172 -25.76 13.27 4.02
C ALA A 172 -24.74 13.11 2.88
N THR A 173 -23.46 13.40 3.16
CA THR A 173 -22.35 13.21 2.21
C THR A 173 -22.15 11.75 1.87
N VAL A 174 -22.09 10.87 2.87
CA VAL A 174 -21.99 9.41 2.69
C VAL A 174 -23.18 8.88 1.91
N ARG A 175 -24.41 9.24 2.30
CA ARG A 175 -25.62 8.80 1.60
C ARG A 175 -25.64 9.17 0.11
N ARG A 176 -25.21 10.39 -0.23
CA ARG A 176 -25.13 10.82 -1.65
C ARG A 176 -24.08 10.01 -2.42
N ALA A 177 -22.93 9.73 -1.81
CA ALA A 177 -21.89 8.93 -2.44
C ALA A 177 -22.32 7.46 -2.64
N LEU A 178 -23.00 6.87 -1.64
CA LEU A 178 -23.58 5.52 -1.76
C LEU A 178 -24.58 5.42 -2.92
N HIS A 179 -25.39 6.45 -3.15
CA HIS A 179 -26.29 6.48 -4.31
C HIS A 179 -25.53 6.55 -5.65
N GLY A 180 -24.36 7.18 -5.67
CA GLY A 180 -23.50 7.25 -6.86
C GLY A 180 -22.85 5.91 -7.23
N ILE A 181 -22.48 5.10 -6.23
CA ILE A 181 -21.84 3.78 -6.42
C ILE A 181 -22.66 2.88 -7.36
N GLU A 182 -23.98 2.78 -7.12
CA GLU A 182 -24.87 1.93 -7.91
C GLU A 182 -24.97 2.40 -9.37
N GLN A 183 -24.90 3.72 -9.60
CA GLN A 183 -24.96 4.30 -10.94
C GLN A 183 -23.64 4.14 -11.71
N GLU A 184 -22.52 4.21 -10.99
CA GLU A 184 -21.17 4.11 -11.55
C GLU A 184 -20.66 2.66 -11.64
N GLY A 185 -21.37 1.70 -11.04
CA GLY A 185 -21.00 0.28 -11.03
C GLY A 185 -19.74 0.00 -10.22
N ILE A 186 -19.48 0.79 -9.15
CA ILE A 186 -18.33 0.59 -8.28
C ILE A 186 -18.56 -0.66 -7.42
N ASN A 187 -17.62 -1.58 -7.43
CA ASN A 187 -17.70 -2.84 -6.70
C ASN A 187 -17.35 -2.65 -5.21
N VAL A 188 -18.26 -2.09 -4.42
CA VAL A 188 -18.13 -1.95 -2.96
C VAL A 188 -19.41 -2.36 -2.28
N ASP A 189 -19.29 -3.10 -1.18
CA ASP A 189 -20.45 -3.50 -0.39
C ASP A 189 -20.94 -2.33 0.49
N HIS A 190 -22.25 -2.16 0.58
CA HIS A 190 -22.90 -1.18 1.44
C HIS A 190 -24.32 -1.62 1.82
N ASP A 191 -24.86 -1.07 2.90
CA ASP A 191 -26.24 -1.32 3.34
C ASP A 191 -27.15 -0.09 3.23
N GLY A 192 -26.70 0.93 2.49
CA GLY A 192 -27.39 2.20 2.31
C GLY A 192 -27.20 3.18 3.46
N VAL A 193 -26.53 2.77 4.55
CA VAL A 193 -26.10 3.65 5.65
C VAL A 193 -24.60 3.92 5.55
N ASP A 194 -23.80 2.87 5.38
CA ASP A 194 -22.35 2.98 5.24
C ASP A 194 -21.77 1.89 4.33
N LEU A 195 -20.48 2.01 4.00
CA LEU A 195 -19.70 0.95 3.39
C LEU A 195 -19.49 -0.21 4.38
N LEU A 196 -19.57 -1.42 3.84
CA LEU A 196 -19.26 -2.65 4.55
C LEU A 196 -17.85 -3.11 4.14
N ILE A 197 -17.00 -3.35 5.12
CA ILE A 197 -15.69 -3.97 4.95
C ILE A 197 -15.75 -5.29 5.70
N ASP A 198 -15.71 -6.40 4.96
CA ASP A 198 -15.96 -7.75 5.47
C ASP A 198 -17.27 -7.85 6.29
N GLY A 199 -18.34 -7.23 5.76
CA GLY A 199 -19.67 -7.25 6.36
C GLY A 199 -19.88 -6.31 7.55
N GLN A 200 -18.87 -5.52 7.94
CA GLN A 200 -18.97 -4.56 9.04
C GLN A 200 -18.96 -3.13 8.53
N ARG A 201 -19.85 -2.28 9.06
CA ARG A 201 -19.89 -0.87 8.70
C ARG A 201 -18.62 -0.16 9.16
N LEU A 202 -18.01 0.63 8.29
CA LEU A 202 -16.81 1.40 8.63
C LEU A 202 -17.02 2.31 9.84
N ILE A 203 -18.18 2.95 9.97
CA ILE A 203 -18.49 3.85 11.09
C ILE A 203 -18.49 3.12 12.44
N ASP A 204 -18.90 1.85 12.48
CA ASP A 204 -19.02 1.04 13.69
C ASP A 204 -17.68 0.44 14.15
N LEU A 205 -16.62 0.55 13.34
CA LEU A 205 -15.28 0.11 13.71
C LEU A 205 -14.65 1.06 14.72
N GLU A 206 -13.82 0.53 15.61
CA GLU A 206 -13.19 1.30 16.68
C GLU A 206 -11.66 1.30 16.62
N GLY A 207 -11.06 2.33 17.21
CA GLY A 207 -9.63 2.41 17.53
C GLY A 207 -8.70 2.07 16.37
N GLU A 208 -7.81 1.13 16.62
CA GLU A 208 -6.73 0.71 15.73
C GLU A 208 -7.25 0.14 14.41
N THR A 209 -8.34 -0.64 14.41
CA THR A 209 -8.91 -1.25 13.20
C THR A 209 -9.27 -0.19 12.16
N LYS A 210 -9.90 0.90 12.61
CA LYS A 210 -10.28 2.01 11.73
C LYS A 210 -9.06 2.74 11.17
N GLY A 211 -8.02 2.93 12.00
CA GLY A 211 -6.74 3.50 11.55
C GLY A 211 -6.03 2.62 10.52
N ASN A 212 -5.96 1.31 10.76
CA ASN A 212 -5.36 0.34 9.87
C ASN A 212 -6.07 0.32 8.51
N ILE A 213 -7.40 0.34 8.49
CA ILE A 213 -8.18 0.41 7.25
C ILE A 213 -7.83 1.68 6.45
N ALA A 214 -7.72 2.84 7.11
CA ALA A 214 -7.35 4.07 6.43
C ALA A 214 -5.97 3.94 5.74
N SER A 215 -4.97 3.37 6.42
CA SER A 215 -3.65 3.12 5.84
C SER A 215 -3.69 2.10 4.70
N ILE A 216 -4.44 0.99 4.86
CA ILE A 216 -4.61 -0.03 3.82
C ILE A 216 -5.23 0.58 2.56
N CYS A 217 -6.33 1.32 2.71
CA CYS A 217 -7.00 1.97 1.59
C CYS A 217 -6.09 2.97 0.88
N TYR A 218 -5.36 3.78 1.65
CA TYR A 218 -4.45 4.78 1.10
C TYR A 218 -3.32 4.15 0.27
N GLU A 219 -2.58 3.19 0.82
CA GLU A 219 -1.42 2.59 0.15
C GLU A 219 -1.82 1.77 -1.08
N ARG A 220 -2.94 1.04 -1.01
CA ARG A 220 -3.45 0.30 -2.17
C ARG A 220 -3.96 1.24 -3.25
N GLN A 221 -4.69 2.30 -2.89
CA GLN A 221 -5.09 3.31 -3.88
C GLN A 221 -3.85 3.93 -4.52
N LEU A 222 -2.84 4.32 -3.74
CA LEU A 222 -1.63 4.96 -4.26
C LEU A 222 -0.93 4.09 -5.30
N ALA A 223 -0.75 2.80 -4.99
CA ALA A 223 -0.18 1.84 -5.91
C ALA A 223 -0.99 1.74 -7.21
N LEU A 224 -2.32 1.59 -7.09
CA LEU A 224 -3.21 1.45 -8.25
C LEU A 224 -3.33 2.72 -9.09
N GLU A 225 -3.24 3.90 -8.48
CA GLU A 225 -3.15 5.19 -9.19
C GLU A 225 -1.87 5.26 -10.02
N TRP A 226 -0.73 4.87 -9.44
CA TRP A 226 0.53 4.82 -10.19
C TRP A 226 0.47 3.81 -11.33
N VAL A 227 -0.05 2.60 -11.09
CA VAL A 227 -0.21 1.58 -12.13
C VAL A 227 -1.07 2.11 -13.29
N CYS A 228 -2.17 2.80 -12.99
CA CYS A 228 -3.06 3.36 -14.01
C CYS A 228 -2.48 4.58 -14.74
N ALA A 229 -1.50 5.28 -14.17
CA ALA A 229 -0.91 6.48 -14.75
C ALA A 229 -0.11 6.19 -16.03
N ASP A 230 0.26 7.24 -16.77
CA ASP A 230 1.11 7.13 -17.97
C ASP A 230 2.48 6.55 -17.62
N GLU A 231 3.16 5.92 -18.58
CA GLU A 231 4.44 5.22 -18.34
C GLU A 231 5.54 6.13 -17.77
N GLU A 232 5.48 7.43 -18.07
CA GLU A 232 6.41 8.45 -17.56
C GLU A 232 6.09 8.93 -16.14
N ALA A 233 5.02 8.41 -15.52
CA ALA A 233 4.59 8.83 -14.19
C ALA A 233 5.61 8.46 -13.10
N ASP A 234 5.99 9.47 -12.34
CA ASP A 234 6.90 9.35 -11.21
C ASP A 234 6.17 8.85 -9.95
N TRP A 235 6.70 7.79 -9.33
CA TRP A 235 6.20 7.23 -8.08
C TRP A 235 6.12 8.29 -6.98
N ASP A 236 7.16 9.13 -6.83
CA ASP A 236 7.25 10.15 -5.77
C ASP A 236 6.23 11.28 -5.96
N ARG A 237 5.67 11.41 -7.17
CA ARG A 237 4.67 12.42 -7.52
C ARG A 237 3.25 11.87 -7.56
N THR A 238 3.10 10.56 -7.44
CA THR A 238 1.77 9.94 -7.43
C THR A 238 1.02 10.36 -6.17
N LYS A 239 -0.27 10.68 -6.34
CA LYS A 239 -1.14 11.08 -5.23
C LYS A 239 -2.47 10.35 -5.35
N CYS A 240 -3.04 9.99 -4.20
CA CYS A 240 -4.42 9.53 -4.13
C CYS A 240 -5.36 10.71 -4.37
N ASN A 241 -6.16 10.62 -5.44
CA ASN A 241 -7.27 11.55 -5.63
C ASN A 241 -8.46 10.99 -4.86
N THR A 242 -8.88 11.67 -3.79
CA THR A 242 -10.07 11.31 -2.98
C THR A 242 -10.94 12.52 -2.77
#